data_AF-A0A139DH19-F1
#
_entry.id   AF-A0A139DH19-F1
#
_cell.length_a   1.000
_cell.length_b   1.000
_cell.length_c   1.000
_cell.angle_alpha   90.00
_cell.angle_beta   90.00
_cell.angle_gamma   90.00
#
_symmetry.space_group_name_H-M   'P 1'
#
loop_
_entity.id
_entity.type
_entity.pdbx_description
1 polymer ?
#
loop_
_entity_poly.entity_id
_entity_poly.type
_entity_poly.pdbx_seq_one_letter_code
_entity_poly.pdbx_strand_id
1 'polypeptide(L)'
;MSERSLSSLPPVLAGPILRHTTSKRLTVWLVGVSSLTIRVRLYPVTADEPCFDRVLTAKELIRVRFGASAWLHLIDLKMDETLPLNTRIGYDLGVSGPGNSQESWIADWAPHLCMPGASTPDFIIKDQLERVIHGSCRRPHSSAGDGLVRVDQLLQETQEDSAKRPALMLMTGDQIYADDVAGPMLRAIHELIERLGLYDETLSGSLVNDSKELRQNPDTYFHREKLLPDIHSNEALIERFFGGVRKPVFSTANAHNHLISLSEVMAMYLLVWSPVCWRLVDMEQPALSAEDANTYQEELAAMDEFVGGLPRAARALAHIPNYMIFDDHDITDDWNLSALWEATTYEHPFARRIVGNALIAYLLCQGWGNNPEAFDDILPSVQALSESAGQEAGYDPSRQDTLIDDLLQFESWHYTLKTSPRIVVLDSRT
;
A
#
# COMPACT_ATOMS: atom_id res chain seq x y z
N MET A 1 -21.17 4.59 22.52
CA MET A 1 -19.75 4.21 22.38
C MET A 1 -19.51 3.05 23.33
N SER A 2 -19.43 1.84 22.79
CA SER A 2 -19.14 0.62 23.55
C SER A 2 -17.62 0.53 23.73
N GLU A 3 -17.14 0.22 24.94
CA GLU A 3 -15.78 -0.27 25.16
C GLU A 3 -15.48 -1.34 24.12
N ARG A 4 -14.67 -1.01 23.11
CA ARG A 4 -14.18 -2.00 22.14
C ARG A 4 -12.99 -2.69 22.83
N SER A 5 -13.23 -3.84 23.44
CA SER A 5 -12.16 -4.77 23.83
C SER A 5 -11.25 -4.98 22.62
N LEU A 6 -9.96 -4.59 22.73
CA LEU A 6 -8.97 -4.83 21.68
C LEU A 6 -8.97 -6.31 21.30
N SER A 7 -9.46 -6.63 20.10
CA SER A 7 -9.54 -8.01 19.63
C SER A 7 -8.15 -8.62 19.45
N SER A 8 -8.04 -9.94 19.64
CA SER A 8 -6.87 -10.70 19.19
C SER A 8 -6.57 -10.38 17.73
N LEU A 9 -5.28 -10.26 17.37
CA LEU A 9 -4.90 -9.94 15.99
C LEU A 9 -5.37 -11.09 15.05
N PRO A 10 -6.14 -10.79 13.99
CA PRO A 10 -6.54 -11.80 13.00
C PRO A 10 -5.32 -12.26 12.20
N PRO A 11 -5.30 -13.49 11.63
CA PRO A 11 -4.13 -14.00 10.93
C PRO A 11 -3.71 -13.13 9.72
N VAL A 12 -4.70 -12.50 9.06
CA VAL A 12 -4.52 -11.59 7.93
C VAL A 12 -4.95 -10.17 8.31
N LEU A 13 -4.08 -9.20 8.03
CA LEU A 13 -4.28 -7.78 8.30
C LEU A 13 -4.81 -7.03 7.07
N ALA A 14 -4.35 -7.35 5.86
CA ALA A 14 -4.78 -6.70 4.63
C ALA A 14 -4.67 -7.62 3.41
N GLY A 15 -5.50 -7.36 2.39
CA GLY A 15 -5.62 -8.18 1.18
C GLY A 15 -6.54 -9.40 1.36
N PRO A 16 -6.47 -10.38 0.44
CA PRO A 16 -5.66 -10.43 -0.76
C PRO A 16 -6.02 -9.33 -1.76
N ILE A 17 -4.99 -8.81 -2.41
CA ILE A 17 -5.12 -7.93 -3.56
C ILE A 17 -4.63 -8.70 -4.79
N LEU A 18 -5.50 -8.85 -5.78
CA LEU A 18 -5.20 -9.56 -7.01
C LEU A 18 -4.37 -8.66 -7.94
N ARG A 19 -3.09 -9.02 -8.18
CA ARG A 19 -2.14 -8.22 -8.96
C ARG A 19 -1.99 -8.79 -10.37
N HIS A 20 -0.74 -8.94 -10.85
CA HIS A 20 -0.45 -9.50 -12.16
C HIS A 20 -1.12 -10.86 -12.37
N THR A 21 -2.08 -10.90 -13.29
CA THR A 21 -2.93 -12.07 -13.52
C THR A 21 -3.01 -12.37 -15.02
N THR A 22 -2.53 -13.55 -15.41
CA THR A 22 -2.56 -14.08 -16.78
C THR A 22 -2.90 -15.57 -16.75
N SER A 23 -3.09 -16.20 -17.91
CA SER A 23 -3.33 -17.65 -17.96
C SER A 23 -2.16 -18.49 -17.44
N LYS A 24 -0.97 -17.92 -17.30
CA LYS A 24 0.26 -18.62 -16.87
C LYS A 24 0.85 -18.11 -15.56
N ARG A 25 0.28 -17.04 -14.99
CA ARG A 25 0.85 -16.42 -13.79
C ARG A 25 -0.23 -15.75 -12.95
N LEU A 26 -0.17 -15.95 -11.65
CA LEU A 26 -1.05 -15.33 -10.67
C LEU A 26 -0.20 -14.71 -9.57
N THR A 27 -0.27 -13.39 -9.43
CA THR A 27 0.38 -12.65 -8.36
C THR A 27 -0.67 -12.10 -7.41
N VAL A 28 -0.50 -12.34 -6.10
CA VAL A 28 -1.42 -11.89 -5.04
C VAL A 28 -0.62 -11.27 -3.91
N TRP A 29 -1.05 -10.09 -3.47
CA TRP A 29 -0.46 -9.35 -2.36
C TRP A 29 -1.32 -9.53 -1.10
N LEU A 30 -0.68 -9.73 0.05
CA LEU A 30 -1.34 -10.02 1.33
C LEU A 30 -0.42 -9.55 2.48
N VAL A 31 -0.99 -9.07 3.58
CA VAL A 31 -0.23 -8.82 4.82
C VAL A 31 -0.80 -9.67 5.95
N GLY A 32 0.04 -10.49 6.56
CA GLY A 32 -0.26 -11.31 7.73
C GLY A 32 0.39 -10.79 9.01
N VAL A 33 -0.08 -11.30 10.16
CA VAL A 33 0.48 -10.94 11.47
C VAL A 33 1.82 -11.60 11.78
N SER A 34 2.18 -12.64 11.02
CA SER A 34 3.40 -13.43 11.21
C SER A 34 3.85 -14.01 9.87
N SER A 35 4.95 -14.74 9.85
CA SER A 35 5.38 -15.48 8.67
C SER A 35 4.42 -16.65 8.37
N LEU A 36 3.33 -16.36 7.66
CA LEU A 36 2.29 -17.32 7.32
C LEU A 36 2.80 -18.40 6.33
N THR A 37 2.35 -19.62 6.55
CA THR A 37 2.28 -20.66 5.51
C THR A 37 0.97 -20.50 4.76
N ILE A 38 1.02 -20.54 3.43
CA ILE A 38 -0.15 -20.33 2.58
C ILE A 38 -0.35 -21.55 1.69
N ARG A 39 -1.57 -22.08 1.69
CA ARG A 39 -2.10 -23.02 0.71
C ARG A 39 -3.02 -22.28 -0.23
N VAL A 40 -2.84 -22.49 -1.53
CA VAL A 40 -3.69 -21.88 -2.56
C VAL A 40 -4.55 -22.95 -3.19
N ARG A 41 -5.84 -22.64 -3.35
CA ARG A 41 -6.78 -23.43 -4.13
C ARG A 41 -7.33 -22.63 -5.30
N LEU A 42 -7.40 -23.24 -6.48
CA LEU A 42 -8.03 -22.64 -7.68
C LEU A 42 -9.14 -23.54 -8.22
N TYR A 43 -10.27 -22.92 -8.54
CA TYR A 43 -11.52 -23.58 -8.95
C TYR A 43 -12.02 -23.01 -10.28
N PRO A 44 -11.54 -23.52 -11.43
CA PRO A 44 -12.09 -23.18 -12.74
C PRO A 44 -13.45 -23.88 -12.94
N VAL A 45 -14.51 -23.12 -13.27
CA VAL A 45 -15.86 -23.60 -13.69
C VAL A 45 -16.49 -24.70 -12.82
N THR A 46 -17.51 -24.40 -11.99
CA THR A 46 -18.48 -25.34 -11.35
C THR A 46 -17.95 -26.73 -10.91
N ALA A 47 -16.65 -26.88 -10.70
CA ALA A 47 -16.02 -28.12 -10.31
C ALA A 47 -15.97 -28.12 -8.79
N ASP A 48 -16.51 -29.18 -8.19
CA ASP A 48 -16.46 -29.35 -6.74
C ASP A 48 -15.01 -29.52 -6.23
N GLU A 49 -14.08 -29.91 -7.12
CA GLU A 49 -12.67 -30.12 -6.82
C GLU A 49 -11.76 -29.04 -7.42
N PRO A 50 -10.75 -28.55 -6.68
CA PRO A 50 -9.80 -27.57 -7.19
C PRO A 50 -8.84 -28.18 -8.22
N CYS A 51 -8.53 -27.43 -9.30
CA CYS A 51 -7.51 -27.84 -10.27
C CYS A 51 -6.07 -27.61 -9.77
N PHE A 52 -5.93 -26.81 -8.71
CA PHE A 52 -4.68 -26.49 -8.04
C PHE A 52 -4.97 -26.48 -6.55
N ASP A 53 -4.29 -27.32 -5.75
CA ASP A 53 -4.36 -27.31 -4.29
C ASP A 53 -3.01 -27.70 -3.71
N ARG A 54 -2.24 -26.72 -3.26
CA ARG A 54 -0.97 -26.98 -2.55
C ARG A 54 -0.51 -25.83 -1.68
N VAL A 55 0.33 -26.19 -0.72
CA VAL A 55 1.12 -25.25 0.07
C VAL A 55 2.21 -24.64 -0.81
N LEU A 56 2.37 -23.33 -0.73
CA LEU A 56 3.34 -22.57 -1.50
C LEU A 56 4.76 -22.82 -1.02
N THR A 57 5.69 -22.90 -1.97
CA THR A 57 7.12 -22.99 -1.68
C THR A 57 7.72 -21.62 -1.39
N ALA A 58 8.94 -21.56 -0.85
CA ALA A 58 9.66 -20.31 -0.65
C ALA A 58 9.94 -19.53 -1.95
N LYS A 59 9.91 -20.20 -3.11
CA LYS A 59 10.08 -19.54 -4.42
C LYS A 59 8.82 -18.83 -4.91
N GLU A 60 7.66 -19.24 -4.39
CA GLU A 60 6.34 -18.75 -4.82
C GLU A 60 5.70 -17.83 -3.78
N LEU A 61 6.31 -17.74 -2.60
CA LEU A 61 5.85 -16.95 -1.48
C LEU A 61 7.02 -16.19 -0.89
N ILE A 62 7.18 -14.95 -1.36
CA ILE A 62 8.22 -14.06 -0.90
C ILE A 62 7.65 -13.26 0.27
N ARG A 63 8.42 -13.15 1.35
CA ARG A 63 7.98 -12.53 2.60
C ARG A 63 8.88 -11.37 2.97
N VAL A 64 8.31 -10.28 3.45
CA VAL A 64 9.04 -9.11 3.95
C VAL A 64 8.44 -8.72 5.29
N ARG A 65 9.23 -8.80 6.36
CA ARG A 65 8.81 -8.36 7.69
C ARG A 65 9.05 -6.85 7.83
N PHE A 66 8.07 -6.13 8.33
CA PHE A 66 8.19 -4.68 8.57
C PHE A 66 7.63 -4.25 9.94
N GLY A 67 7.37 -5.23 10.81
CA GLY A 67 6.99 -5.00 12.18
C GLY A 67 7.01 -6.28 13.03
N ALA A 68 6.76 -6.12 14.33
CA ALA A 68 6.65 -7.22 15.27
C ALA A 68 5.55 -8.21 14.83
N SER A 69 4.39 -7.67 14.46
CA SER A 69 3.20 -8.40 14.01
C SER A 69 2.76 -8.00 12.60
N ALA A 70 3.69 -7.71 11.69
CA ALA A 70 3.38 -7.31 10.31
C ALA A 70 4.38 -7.91 9.32
N TRP A 71 3.84 -8.74 8.42
CA TRP A 71 4.58 -9.45 7.39
C TRP A 71 3.85 -9.32 6.06
N LEU A 72 4.52 -8.77 5.07
CA LEU A 72 4.08 -8.79 3.69
C LEU A 72 4.34 -10.17 3.09
N HIS A 73 3.38 -10.66 2.32
CA HIS A 73 3.41 -11.90 1.55
C HIS A 73 3.06 -11.58 0.10
N LEU A 74 4.04 -11.68 -0.79
CA LEU A 74 3.78 -11.71 -2.22
C LEU A 74 3.76 -13.16 -2.70
N ILE A 75 2.58 -13.60 -3.12
CA ILE A 75 2.38 -14.86 -3.82
C ILE A 75 2.70 -14.61 -5.29
N ASP A 76 3.61 -15.37 -5.87
CA ASP A 76 3.94 -15.35 -7.30
C ASP A 76 3.91 -16.77 -7.86
N LEU A 77 2.76 -17.16 -8.42
CA LEU A 77 2.54 -18.51 -8.94
C LEU A 77 2.68 -18.54 -10.45
N LYS A 78 3.68 -19.28 -10.93
CA LYS A 78 3.84 -19.64 -12.33
C LYS A 78 3.15 -20.98 -12.58
N MET A 79 2.24 -21.02 -13.55
CA MET A 79 1.40 -22.20 -13.83
C MET A 79 1.97 -23.02 -14.97
N ASP A 80 2.18 -24.31 -14.74
CA ASP A 80 2.60 -25.25 -15.79
C ASP A 80 1.48 -25.42 -16.82
N GLU A 81 0.25 -25.59 -16.36
CA GLU A 81 -0.96 -25.63 -17.19
C GLU A 81 -1.61 -24.24 -17.28
N THR A 82 -2.22 -23.91 -18.43
CA THR A 82 -2.90 -22.61 -18.56
C THR A 82 -4.22 -22.59 -17.81
N LEU A 83 -4.46 -21.54 -17.04
CA LEU A 83 -5.79 -21.21 -16.54
C LEU A 83 -6.74 -20.85 -17.69
N PRO A 84 -8.03 -21.21 -17.60
CA PRO A 84 -9.00 -20.95 -18.66
C PRO A 84 -9.27 -19.45 -18.82
N LEU A 85 -9.44 -19.01 -20.07
CA LEU A 85 -9.79 -17.64 -20.42
C LEU A 85 -11.32 -17.45 -20.42
N ASN A 86 -11.77 -16.20 -20.25
CA ASN A 86 -13.17 -15.78 -20.25
C ASN A 86 -14.09 -16.56 -19.31
N THR A 87 -13.49 -17.10 -18.26
CA THR A 87 -14.11 -18.07 -17.37
C THR A 87 -13.90 -17.64 -15.93
N ARG A 88 -14.93 -17.83 -15.09
CA ARG A 88 -14.84 -17.57 -13.66
C ARG A 88 -13.92 -18.61 -13.00
N ILE A 89 -12.92 -18.13 -12.30
CA ILE A 89 -11.97 -18.94 -11.52
C ILE A 89 -12.10 -18.50 -10.07
N GLY A 90 -12.68 -19.36 -9.24
CA GLY A 90 -12.68 -19.16 -7.79
C GLY A 90 -11.28 -19.42 -7.23
N TYR A 91 -10.93 -18.74 -6.13
CA TYR A 91 -9.70 -19.03 -5.41
C TYR A 91 -9.89 -18.94 -3.90
N ASP A 92 -9.11 -19.73 -3.17
CA ASP A 92 -9.07 -19.68 -1.71
C ASP A 92 -7.63 -19.71 -1.18
N LEU A 93 -7.42 -19.05 -0.04
CA LEU A 93 -6.12 -18.91 0.61
C LEU A 93 -6.22 -19.43 2.04
N GLY A 94 -5.71 -20.65 2.23
CA GLY A 94 -5.59 -21.29 3.54
C GLY A 94 -4.33 -20.78 4.23
N VAL A 95 -4.47 -20.08 5.35
CA VAL A 95 -3.34 -19.51 6.09
C VAL A 95 -3.13 -20.23 7.42
N SER A 96 -1.88 -20.46 7.79
CA SER A 96 -1.49 -20.96 9.11
C SER A 96 -0.23 -20.27 9.62
N GLY A 97 -0.20 -20.00 10.94
CA GLY A 97 0.95 -19.37 11.59
C GLY A 97 2.09 -20.35 11.87
N PRO A 98 3.29 -19.85 12.25
CA PRO A 98 4.43 -20.69 12.62
C PRO A 98 4.07 -21.71 13.69
N GLY A 99 4.35 -23.00 13.44
CA GLY A 99 4.07 -24.08 14.38
C GLY A 99 2.60 -24.49 14.51
N ASN A 100 1.69 -23.88 13.77
CA ASN A 100 0.28 -24.28 13.69
C ASN A 100 0.01 -24.98 12.35
N SER A 101 -0.64 -26.14 12.38
CA SER A 101 -1.07 -26.87 11.17
C SER A 101 -2.53 -26.64 10.79
N GLN A 102 -3.31 -25.97 11.65
CA GLN A 102 -4.69 -25.62 11.35
C GLN A 102 -4.73 -24.42 10.42
N GLU A 103 -5.27 -24.65 9.22
CA GLU A 103 -5.50 -23.62 8.21
C GLU A 103 -6.83 -22.90 8.46
N SER A 104 -6.83 -21.58 8.28
CA SER A 104 -8.02 -20.74 8.22
C SER A 104 -8.18 -20.20 6.80
N TRP A 105 -9.39 -20.26 6.25
CA TRP A 105 -9.67 -19.94 4.84
C TRP A 105 -10.34 -18.56 4.70
N ILE A 106 -10.44 -18.02 3.48
CA ILE A 106 -10.93 -16.63 3.27
C ILE A 106 -12.29 -16.39 3.94
N ALA A 107 -13.21 -17.35 3.83
CA ALA A 107 -14.53 -17.25 4.47
C ALA A 107 -14.46 -17.12 5.99
N ASP A 108 -13.43 -17.68 6.62
CA ASP A 108 -13.23 -17.65 8.07
C ASP A 108 -12.63 -16.32 8.52
N TRP A 109 -11.52 -15.89 7.89
CA TRP A 109 -10.75 -14.72 8.34
C TRP A 109 -11.14 -13.40 7.66
N ALA A 110 -11.80 -13.43 6.50
CA ALA A 110 -12.32 -12.25 5.81
C ALA A 110 -13.59 -12.53 5.00
N PRO A 111 -14.72 -12.87 5.65
CA PRO A 111 -15.99 -13.17 4.96
C PRO A 111 -16.51 -12.00 4.09
N HIS A 112 -16.09 -10.77 4.38
CA HIS A 112 -16.48 -9.58 3.60
C HIS A 112 -15.96 -9.59 2.15
N LEU A 113 -14.92 -10.38 1.86
CA LEU A 113 -14.34 -10.53 0.52
C LEU A 113 -15.16 -11.46 -0.39
N CYS A 114 -16.07 -12.25 0.15
CA CYS A 114 -16.90 -13.14 -0.63
C CYS A 114 -18.09 -12.37 -1.23
N MET A 115 -18.41 -12.64 -2.50
CA MET A 115 -19.64 -12.14 -3.12
C MET A 115 -20.88 -12.76 -2.47
N PRO A 116 -22.05 -12.12 -2.53
CA PRO A 116 -23.30 -12.71 -2.03
C PRO A 116 -23.54 -14.11 -2.63
N GLY A 117 -23.71 -15.10 -1.75
CA GLY A 117 -23.93 -16.50 -2.13
C GLY A 117 -22.67 -17.31 -2.47
N ALA A 118 -21.47 -16.71 -2.40
CA ALA A 118 -20.20 -17.40 -2.59
C ALA A 118 -19.46 -17.60 -1.25
N SER A 119 -18.59 -18.61 -1.19
CA SER A 119 -17.69 -18.87 -0.06
C SER A 119 -16.24 -18.48 -0.35
N THR A 120 -15.93 -18.06 -1.57
CA THR A 120 -14.59 -17.72 -2.02
C THR A 120 -14.64 -16.52 -2.97
N PRO A 121 -13.57 -15.71 -3.04
CA PRO A 121 -13.39 -14.74 -4.11
C PRO A 121 -13.14 -15.42 -5.46
N ASP A 122 -13.26 -14.64 -6.53
CA ASP A 122 -13.06 -15.13 -7.89
C ASP A 122 -12.60 -14.03 -8.83
N PHE A 123 -12.02 -14.44 -9.97
CA PHE A 123 -11.61 -13.53 -11.02
C PHE A 123 -11.86 -14.13 -12.41
N ILE A 124 -11.69 -13.31 -13.44
CA ILE A 124 -11.77 -13.73 -14.84
C ILE A 124 -10.53 -13.22 -15.57
N ILE A 125 -9.88 -14.11 -16.33
CA ILE A 125 -8.80 -13.73 -17.25
C ILE A 125 -9.42 -13.53 -18.63
N LYS A 126 -9.47 -12.29 -19.11
CA LYS A 126 -10.03 -11.97 -20.43
C LYS A 126 -8.98 -12.14 -21.52
N ASP A 127 -9.37 -12.73 -22.65
CA ASP A 127 -8.51 -12.79 -23.85
C ASP A 127 -8.53 -11.48 -24.65
N GLN A 128 -9.61 -10.71 -24.53
CA GLN A 128 -9.80 -9.38 -25.11
C GLN A 128 -10.24 -8.37 -24.05
N LEU A 129 -9.62 -7.19 -24.06
CA LEU A 129 -9.99 -6.07 -23.19
C LEU A 129 -11.10 -5.25 -23.82
N GLU A 130 -12.34 -5.65 -23.55
CA GLU A 130 -13.52 -4.88 -23.96
C GLU A 130 -13.94 -3.83 -22.92
N ARG A 131 -13.60 -4.08 -21.65
CA ARG A 131 -14.00 -3.26 -20.50
C ARG A 131 -12.85 -3.17 -19.52
N VAL A 132 -12.36 -1.96 -19.30
CA VAL A 132 -11.27 -1.64 -18.38
C VAL A 132 -11.78 -0.59 -17.40
N ILE A 133 -11.43 -0.74 -16.13
CA ILE A 133 -11.65 0.28 -15.11
C ILE A 133 -10.39 1.12 -15.03
N HIS A 134 -10.55 2.44 -14.91
CA HIS A 134 -9.46 3.38 -14.72
C HIS A 134 -9.79 4.31 -13.56
N GLY A 135 -8.83 4.56 -12.66
CA GLY A 135 -9.01 5.48 -11.55
C GLY A 135 -7.68 6.01 -11.00
N SER A 136 -7.75 7.11 -10.27
CA SER A 136 -6.66 7.74 -9.51
C SER A 136 -7.28 8.58 -8.38
N CYS A 137 -6.45 9.27 -7.60
CA CYS A 137 -6.86 10.29 -6.62
C CYS A 137 -7.82 9.78 -5.54
N ARG A 138 -7.39 8.75 -4.79
CA ARG A 138 -8.20 8.13 -3.74
C ARG A 138 -7.97 8.76 -2.37
N ARG A 139 -8.31 10.05 -2.24
CA ARG A 139 -8.15 10.84 -1.00
C ARG A 139 -9.15 10.41 0.09
N PRO A 140 -8.71 9.84 1.24
CA PRO A 140 -9.62 9.23 2.22
C PRO A 140 -10.61 10.17 2.91
N HIS A 141 -10.30 11.46 2.97
CA HIS A 141 -11.11 12.49 3.62
C HIS A 141 -11.74 13.46 2.60
N SER A 142 -11.90 13.00 1.35
CA SER A 142 -12.69 13.70 0.34
C SER A 142 -14.19 13.62 0.67
N SER A 143 -14.96 14.63 0.27
CA SER A 143 -16.42 14.56 0.32
C SER A 143 -17.02 13.65 -0.75
N ALA A 144 -16.22 13.19 -1.72
CA ALA A 144 -16.65 12.25 -2.75
C ALA A 144 -16.52 10.80 -2.23
N GLY A 145 -17.51 9.97 -2.54
CA GLY A 145 -17.47 8.56 -2.19
C GLY A 145 -16.32 7.80 -2.90
N ASP A 146 -15.82 6.75 -2.24
CA ASP A 146 -14.72 5.94 -2.76
C ASP A 146 -15.08 5.19 -4.05
N GLY A 147 -14.34 5.44 -5.12
CA GLY A 147 -14.54 4.80 -6.43
C GLY A 147 -14.48 3.27 -6.38
N LEU A 148 -13.68 2.66 -5.50
CA LEU A 148 -13.61 1.20 -5.36
C LEU A 148 -14.93 0.58 -4.86
N VAL A 149 -15.75 1.36 -4.16
CA VAL A 149 -17.10 0.96 -3.75
C VAL A 149 -18.01 0.81 -4.97
N ARG A 150 -17.84 1.67 -5.98
CA ARG A 150 -18.54 1.54 -7.27
C ARG A 150 -18.03 0.36 -8.09
N VAL A 151 -16.73 0.06 -8.02
CA VAL A 151 -16.13 -1.14 -8.66
C VAL A 151 -16.75 -2.41 -8.09
N ASP A 152 -16.82 -2.53 -6.77
CA ASP A 152 -17.49 -3.64 -6.09
C ASP A 152 -18.95 -3.81 -6.55
N GLN A 153 -19.69 -2.71 -6.65
CA GLN A 153 -21.05 -2.73 -7.16
C GLN A 153 -21.11 -3.23 -8.61
N LEU A 154 -20.18 -2.81 -9.47
CA LEU A 154 -20.11 -3.23 -10.87
C LEU A 154 -19.83 -4.73 -10.99
N LEU A 155 -18.96 -5.27 -10.12
CA LEU A 155 -18.66 -6.70 -10.07
C LEU A 155 -19.90 -7.51 -9.63
N GLN A 156 -20.69 -7.02 -8.69
CA GLN A 156 -21.97 -7.64 -8.31
C GLN A 156 -23.01 -7.57 -9.44
N GLU A 157 -23.15 -6.41 -10.09
CA GLU A 157 -24.06 -6.21 -11.24
C GLU A 157 -23.72 -7.14 -12.42
N THR A 158 -22.47 -7.58 -12.52
CA THR A 158 -21.96 -8.44 -13.59
C THR A 158 -21.64 -9.86 -13.14
N GLN A 159 -22.03 -10.25 -11.92
CA GLN A 159 -21.70 -11.54 -11.31
C GLN A 159 -22.15 -12.73 -12.15
N GLU A 160 -23.35 -12.66 -12.74
CA GLU A 160 -23.95 -13.72 -13.55
C GLU A 160 -23.59 -13.62 -15.05
N ASP A 161 -22.91 -12.55 -15.47
CA ASP A 161 -22.57 -12.28 -16.87
C ASP A 161 -21.08 -11.97 -16.99
N SER A 162 -20.30 -13.05 -17.09
CA SER A 162 -18.86 -13.02 -17.31
C SER A 162 -18.47 -12.12 -18.49
N ALA A 163 -19.29 -11.97 -19.53
CA ALA A 163 -18.97 -11.13 -20.68
C ALA A 163 -18.99 -9.64 -20.31
N LYS A 164 -19.89 -9.22 -19.43
CA LYS A 164 -19.98 -7.83 -18.95
C LYS A 164 -18.97 -7.47 -17.86
N ARG A 165 -18.38 -8.46 -17.17
CA ARG A 165 -17.38 -8.20 -16.12
C ARG A 165 -16.13 -7.52 -16.71
N PRO A 166 -15.64 -6.41 -16.09
CA PRO A 166 -14.40 -5.76 -16.49
C PRO A 166 -13.20 -6.70 -16.41
N ALA A 167 -12.25 -6.51 -17.33
CA ALA A 167 -11.08 -7.37 -17.47
C ALA A 167 -10.01 -7.12 -16.39
N LEU A 168 -9.77 -5.84 -16.10
CA LEU A 168 -8.77 -5.38 -15.15
C LEU A 168 -9.08 -3.94 -14.73
N MET A 169 -8.39 -3.51 -13.68
CA MET A 169 -8.37 -2.13 -13.21
C MET A 169 -6.97 -1.54 -13.33
N LEU A 170 -6.87 -0.35 -13.94
CA LEU A 170 -5.68 0.48 -13.97
C LEU A 170 -5.85 1.61 -12.96
N MET A 171 -4.89 1.74 -12.05
CA MET A 171 -4.86 2.75 -11.02
C MET A 171 -3.63 3.64 -11.23
N THR A 172 -3.82 4.86 -11.74
CA THR A 172 -2.73 5.69 -12.28
C THR A 172 -2.41 6.87 -11.38
N GLY A 173 -2.04 6.59 -10.15
CA GLY A 173 -1.64 7.62 -9.18
C GLY A 173 -2.53 7.71 -7.96
N ASP A 174 -1.96 8.26 -6.90
CA ASP A 174 -2.61 8.70 -5.67
C ASP A 174 -3.47 7.61 -5.04
N GLN A 175 -2.87 6.43 -4.85
CA GLN A 175 -3.53 5.34 -4.13
C GLN A 175 -3.57 5.62 -2.64
N ILE A 176 -2.57 6.36 -2.17
CA ILE A 176 -2.50 7.04 -0.89
C ILE A 176 -2.19 8.52 -1.15
N TYR A 177 -2.38 9.33 -0.11
CA TYR A 177 -1.82 10.68 -0.02
C TYR A 177 -0.81 10.65 1.12
N ALA A 178 0.45 10.94 0.82
CA ALA A 178 1.53 10.98 1.80
C ALA A 178 1.76 12.40 2.32
N ASP A 179 1.36 13.42 1.58
CA ASP A 179 1.58 14.83 1.87
C ASP A 179 0.35 15.54 2.44
N ASP A 180 -0.85 15.13 2.00
CA ASP A 180 -2.14 15.66 2.42
C ASP A 180 -2.94 14.60 3.20
N VAL A 181 -2.64 14.50 4.49
CA VAL A 181 -3.25 13.50 5.39
C VAL A 181 -4.17 14.18 6.40
N ALA A 182 -5.39 13.68 6.53
CA ALA A 182 -6.29 14.11 7.59
C ALA A 182 -5.70 13.79 8.98
N GLY A 183 -5.87 14.69 9.96
CA GLY A 183 -5.42 14.48 11.34
C GLY A 183 -5.93 13.16 11.95
N PRO A 184 -7.22 12.77 11.76
CA PRO A 184 -7.72 11.46 12.17
C PRO A 184 -7.05 10.28 11.47
N MET A 185 -6.69 10.40 10.18
CA MET A 185 -5.93 9.36 9.49
C MET A 185 -4.54 9.21 10.10
N LEU A 186 -3.84 10.31 10.35
CA LEU A 186 -2.53 10.29 10.99
C LEU A 186 -2.61 9.67 12.40
N ARG A 187 -3.69 9.93 13.14
CA ARG A 187 -3.96 9.28 14.43
C ARG A 187 -4.13 7.76 14.29
N ALA A 188 -4.92 7.30 13.32
CA ALA A 188 -5.10 5.88 13.05
C ALA A 188 -3.76 5.21 12.62
N ILE A 189 -2.95 5.90 11.82
CA ILE A 189 -1.61 5.46 11.41
C ILE A 189 -0.73 5.21 12.65
N HIS A 190 -0.62 6.18 13.56
CA HIS A 190 0.21 6.04 14.76
C HIS A 190 -0.26 4.90 15.67
N GLU A 191 -1.58 4.77 15.85
CA GLU A 191 -2.15 3.67 16.64
C GLU A 191 -1.88 2.30 16.01
N LEU A 192 -1.94 2.20 14.67
CA LEU A 192 -1.63 0.97 13.96
C LEU A 192 -0.13 0.63 14.04
N ILE A 193 0.76 1.62 13.96
CA ILE A 193 2.20 1.47 14.16
C ILE A 193 2.48 0.82 15.51
N GLU A 194 1.95 1.39 16.59
CA GLU A 194 2.15 0.87 17.95
C GLU A 194 1.50 -0.51 18.12
N ARG A 195 0.29 -0.70 17.57
CA ARG A 195 -0.46 -1.96 17.70
C ARG A 195 0.23 -3.15 17.03
N LEU A 196 0.86 -2.92 15.88
CA LEU A 196 1.56 -3.95 15.10
C LEU A 196 3.07 -4.00 15.41
N GLY A 197 3.58 -3.02 16.16
CA GLY A 197 5.01 -2.82 16.39
C GLY A 197 5.76 -2.64 15.08
N LEU A 198 5.26 -1.76 14.20
CA LEU A 198 5.96 -1.42 12.96
C LEU A 198 7.30 -0.79 13.30
N TYR A 199 8.33 -1.10 12.52
CA TYR A 199 9.69 -0.74 12.88
C TYR A 199 9.93 0.76 12.84
N ASP A 200 10.69 1.23 13.82
CA ASP A 200 11.19 2.60 13.85
C ASP A 200 12.44 2.76 12.98
N GLU A 201 12.82 4.00 12.69
CA GLU A 201 13.97 4.34 11.87
C GLU A 201 14.68 5.60 12.38
N THR A 202 15.96 5.72 12.08
CA THR A 202 16.74 6.94 12.36
C THR A 202 16.49 8.00 11.28
N LEU A 203 16.29 9.24 11.73
CA LEU A 203 16.00 10.41 10.89
C LEU A 203 17.16 11.41 10.89
N SER A 204 18.21 11.06 10.14
CA SER A 204 19.42 11.89 10.01
C SER A 204 19.14 13.24 9.35
N GLY A 205 19.67 14.32 9.94
CA GLY A 205 19.51 15.68 9.40
C GLY A 205 18.12 16.29 9.64
N SER A 206 17.35 15.75 10.58
CA SER A 206 16.05 16.29 11.00
C SER A 206 16.11 16.97 12.37
N LEU A 207 15.00 17.61 12.79
CA LEU A 207 14.87 18.20 14.13
C LEU A 207 14.65 17.14 15.24
N VAL A 208 14.38 15.89 14.85
CA VAL A 208 14.17 14.73 15.74
C VAL A 208 15.15 13.61 15.39
N ASN A 209 15.44 12.69 16.31
CA ASN A 209 16.46 11.66 16.08
C ASN A 209 15.91 10.43 15.34
N ASP A 210 14.64 10.11 15.56
CA ASP A 210 14.00 8.90 15.03
C ASP A 210 12.49 9.08 14.82
N SER A 211 11.87 8.09 14.18
CA SER A 211 10.43 8.08 13.92
C SER A 211 9.57 8.03 15.18
N LYS A 212 10.09 7.59 16.32
CA LYS A 212 9.34 7.55 17.58
C LYS A 212 9.27 8.94 18.22
N GLU A 213 10.40 9.65 18.28
CA GLU A 213 10.45 11.04 18.69
C GLU A 213 9.58 11.91 17.76
N LEU A 214 9.58 11.61 16.46
CA LEU A 214 8.70 12.25 15.48
C LEU A 214 7.21 12.11 15.83
N ARG A 215 6.76 10.91 16.23
CA ARG A 215 5.35 10.67 16.63
C ARG A 215 4.97 11.35 17.95
N GLN A 216 5.94 11.58 18.82
CA GLN A 216 5.75 12.16 20.15
C GLN A 216 5.91 13.69 20.18
N ASN A 217 6.28 14.30 19.05
CA ASN A 217 6.55 15.73 18.97
C ASN A 217 5.25 16.56 19.13
N PRO A 218 5.27 17.71 19.82
CA PRO A 218 4.10 18.58 19.91
C PRO A 218 3.59 19.12 18.56
N ASP A 219 4.45 19.23 17.55
CA ASP A 219 4.11 19.71 16.21
C ASP A 219 3.70 18.58 15.24
N THR A 220 3.51 17.35 15.74
CA THR A 220 3.19 16.17 14.91
C THR A 220 1.85 16.27 14.18
N TYR A 221 0.83 16.87 14.80
CA TYR A 221 -0.52 16.98 14.26
C TYR A 221 -0.80 18.43 13.83
N PHE A 222 -1.21 18.61 12.58
CA PHE A 222 -1.54 19.90 11.93
C PHE A 222 -0.40 20.92 11.82
N HIS A 223 0.80 20.57 12.27
CA HIS A 223 1.98 21.46 12.30
C HIS A 223 3.24 20.77 11.75
N ARG A 224 3.05 19.69 11.00
CA ARG A 224 4.13 18.82 10.50
C ARG A 224 5.12 19.57 9.62
N GLU A 225 4.68 20.65 8.97
CA GLU A 225 5.52 21.52 8.16
C GLU A 225 6.67 22.15 8.95
N LYS A 226 6.55 22.28 10.29
CA LYS A 226 7.64 22.77 11.15
C LYS A 226 8.73 21.73 11.39
N LEU A 227 8.42 20.46 11.16
CA LEU A 227 9.33 19.32 11.35
C LEU A 227 10.00 18.91 10.04
N LEU A 228 9.44 19.30 8.89
CA LEU A 228 10.00 19.04 7.57
C LEU A 228 11.30 19.85 7.32
N PRO A 229 12.17 19.38 6.41
CA PRO A 229 13.39 20.12 6.05
C PRO A 229 13.09 21.56 5.61
N ASP A 230 13.63 22.52 6.35
CA ASP A 230 13.70 23.91 5.90
C ASP A 230 14.93 24.09 5.00
N ILE A 231 14.77 23.84 3.69
CA ILE A 231 15.88 23.89 2.73
C ILE A 231 16.18 25.32 2.26
N HIS A 232 15.92 26.32 3.12
CA HIS A 232 16.44 27.67 2.94
C HIS A 232 17.97 27.75 2.97
N SER A 233 18.71 26.72 3.44
CA SER A 233 20.15 26.80 3.69
C SER A 233 21.10 26.55 2.50
N ASN A 234 20.61 26.39 1.27
CA ASN A 234 21.47 26.24 0.07
C ASN A 234 21.53 27.51 -0.81
N GLU A 235 21.32 28.70 -0.21
CA GLU A 235 21.29 30.00 -0.90
C GLU A 235 22.45 30.21 -1.89
N ALA A 236 23.66 29.78 -1.55
CA ALA A 236 24.86 30.00 -2.37
C ALA A 236 24.95 29.12 -3.63
N LEU A 237 24.38 27.90 -3.62
CA LEU A 237 24.31 27.03 -4.80
C LEU A 237 23.13 27.43 -5.71
N ILE A 238 22.04 27.88 -5.10
CA ILE A 238 20.75 28.14 -5.76
C ILE A 238 20.72 29.52 -6.45
N GLU A 239 21.25 30.59 -5.83
CA GLU A 239 21.37 31.91 -6.48
C GLU A 239 22.27 31.88 -7.72
N ARG A 240 23.26 30.98 -7.75
CA ARG A 240 24.30 30.96 -8.78
C ARG A 240 23.82 30.38 -10.11
N PHE A 241 22.75 29.58 -10.10
CA PHE A 241 22.29 28.87 -11.30
C PHE A 241 20.84 29.16 -11.70
N PHE A 242 19.92 29.52 -10.78
CA PHE A 242 18.48 29.57 -11.10
C PHE A 242 17.75 30.73 -10.38
N GLY A 243 17.70 31.91 -11.01
CA GLY A 243 17.00 33.10 -10.52
C GLY A 243 15.47 33.07 -10.68
N GLY A 244 14.82 31.97 -10.26
CA GLY A 244 13.37 31.74 -10.37
C GLY A 244 12.61 31.79 -9.04
N VAL A 245 11.28 31.77 -9.12
CA VAL A 245 10.35 31.80 -7.96
C VAL A 245 10.57 30.57 -7.08
N ARG A 246 10.76 30.80 -5.79
CA ARG A 246 11.06 29.81 -4.75
C ARG A 246 9.80 29.01 -4.40
N LYS A 247 9.86 27.68 -4.44
CA LYS A 247 8.90 26.79 -3.78
C LYS A 247 9.67 25.91 -2.78
N PRO A 248 9.18 25.72 -1.54
CA PRO A 248 9.75 24.73 -0.64
C PRO A 248 9.60 23.32 -1.24
N VAL A 249 10.53 22.41 -0.91
CA VAL A 249 10.57 21.05 -1.47
C VAL A 249 9.31 20.25 -1.13
N PHE A 250 8.79 20.44 0.08
CA PHE A 250 7.48 19.94 0.49
C PHE A 250 6.53 21.13 0.47
N SER A 251 5.51 21.10 -0.39
CA SER A 251 4.63 22.24 -0.59
C SER A 251 3.83 22.51 0.71
N THR A 252 3.92 23.72 1.25
CA THR A 252 3.35 24.05 2.56
C THR A 252 1.84 24.19 2.58
N ALA A 253 1.18 24.15 1.42
CA ALA A 253 -0.27 24.36 1.33
C ALA A 253 -1.07 23.18 1.91
N ASN A 254 -0.52 21.95 1.85
CA ASN A 254 -1.18 20.74 2.35
C ASN A 254 -0.29 19.89 3.28
N ALA A 255 1.00 20.22 3.48
CA ALA A 255 1.95 19.42 4.26
C ALA A 255 1.73 19.38 5.79
N HIS A 256 0.57 19.84 6.28
CA HIS A 256 0.27 19.97 7.71
C HIS A 256 0.29 18.65 8.49
N ASN A 257 0.19 17.52 7.78
CA ASN A 257 0.26 16.16 8.32
C ASN A 257 1.06 15.22 7.40
N HIS A 258 2.09 15.71 6.72
CA HIS A 258 2.91 14.90 5.80
C HIS A 258 3.51 13.66 6.50
N LEU A 259 3.34 12.48 5.91
CA LEU A 259 3.95 11.22 6.32
C LEU A 259 5.45 11.27 6.05
N ILE A 260 6.25 10.86 7.02
CA ILE A 260 7.70 11.01 6.98
C ILE A 260 8.39 9.65 7.09
N SER A 261 7.94 8.80 8.03
CA SER A 261 8.61 7.52 8.28
C SER A 261 8.09 6.40 7.38
N LEU A 262 8.93 5.38 7.13
CA LEU A 262 8.48 4.19 6.42
C LEU A 262 7.30 3.51 7.11
N SER A 263 7.29 3.48 8.44
CA SER A 263 6.19 2.92 9.23
C SER A 263 4.86 3.66 9.04
N GLU A 264 4.89 4.99 8.88
CA GLU A 264 3.70 5.79 8.57
C GLU A 264 3.13 5.48 7.19
N VAL A 265 3.98 5.45 6.16
CA VAL A 265 3.54 5.16 4.80
C VAL A 265 3.02 3.72 4.67
N MET A 266 3.69 2.74 5.29
CA MET A 266 3.21 1.36 5.31
C MET A 266 1.86 1.24 6.03
N ALA A 267 1.69 1.89 7.18
CA ALA A 267 0.41 1.90 7.90
C ALA A 267 -0.71 2.57 7.08
N MET A 268 -0.41 3.64 6.34
CA MET A 268 -1.34 4.29 5.42
C MET A 268 -1.88 3.30 4.39
N TYR A 269 -1.00 2.55 3.69
CA TYR A 269 -1.42 1.50 2.75
C TYR A 269 -2.35 0.46 3.40
N LEU A 270 -2.02 0.00 4.61
CA LEU A 270 -2.86 -0.96 5.32
C LEU A 270 -4.25 -0.39 5.65
N LEU A 271 -4.33 0.87 6.09
CA LEU A 271 -5.59 1.52 6.45
C LEU A 271 -6.46 1.84 5.24
N VAL A 272 -5.88 2.19 4.09
CA VAL A 272 -6.68 2.48 2.89
C VAL A 272 -7.18 1.23 2.17
N TRP A 273 -6.58 0.06 2.41
CA TRP A 273 -6.97 -1.20 1.74
C TRP A 273 -7.66 -2.21 2.64
N SER A 274 -7.66 -2.02 3.96
CA SER A 274 -8.18 -3.02 4.88
C SER A 274 -9.16 -2.48 5.92
N PRO A 275 -10.42 -2.98 5.95
CA PRO A 275 -11.33 -2.71 7.07
C PRO A 275 -10.89 -3.42 8.36
N VAL A 276 -9.94 -4.36 8.29
CA VAL A 276 -9.44 -5.09 9.46
C VAL A 276 -8.62 -4.17 10.35
N CYS A 277 -7.72 -3.38 9.76
CA CYS A 277 -6.83 -2.48 10.49
C CYS A 277 -7.60 -1.43 11.31
N TRP A 278 -8.73 -0.94 10.80
CA TRP A 278 -9.61 0.00 11.52
C TRP A 278 -10.28 -0.59 12.77
N ARG A 279 -10.30 -1.92 12.92
CA ARG A 279 -10.76 -2.57 14.16
C ARG A 279 -9.66 -2.71 15.21
N LEU A 280 -8.41 -2.41 14.84
CA LEU A 280 -7.22 -2.58 15.67
C LEU A 280 -6.74 -1.27 16.31
N VAL A 281 -7.28 -0.13 15.89
CA VAL A 281 -6.87 1.21 16.31
C VAL A 281 -7.91 1.85 17.24
N ASP A 282 -7.45 2.67 18.18
CA ASP A 282 -8.30 3.51 19.02
C ASP A 282 -8.26 4.96 18.53
N MET A 283 -9.43 5.51 18.23
CA MET A 283 -9.55 6.85 17.62
C MET A 283 -9.68 7.96 18.67
N GLU A 284 -9.10 7.78 19.85
CA GLU A 284 -9.03 8.84 20.86
C GLU A 284 -8.30 10.06 20.26
N GLN A 285 -8.96 11.22 20.27
CA GLN A 285 -8.39 12.44 19.70
C GLN A 285 -7.15 12.86 20.51
N PRO A 286 -6.03 13.22 19.85
CA PRO A 286 -4.87 13.78 20.54
C PRO A 286 -5.18 15.13 21.20
N ALA A 287 -4.28 15.59 22.07
CA ALA A 287 -4.37 16.94 22.62
C ALA A 287 -4.10 17.97 21.50
N LEU A 288 -5.10 18.78 21.18
CA LEU A 288 -5.08 19.74 20.07
C LEU A 288 -5.51 21.13 20.54
N SER A 289 -5.13 22.16 19.77
CA SER A 289 -5.71 23.50 19.93
C SER A 289 -7.21 23.48 19.61
N ALA A 290 -7.96 24.52 19.99
CA ALA A 290 -9.38 24.58 19.68
C ALA A 290 -9.67 24.63 18.16
N GLU A 291 -8.77 25.25 17.38
CA GLU A 291 -8.88 25.33 15.92
C GLU A 291 -8.63 23.95 15.29
N ASP A 292 -7.50 23.33 15.62
CA ASP A 292 -7.13 22.01 15.11
C ASP A 292 -8.13 20.92 15.53
N ALA A 293 -8.69 21.02 16.75
CA ALA A 293 -9.72 20.11 17.20
C ALA A 293 -11.00 20.21 16.36
N ASN A 294 -11.38 21.40 15.90
CA ASN A 294 -12.53 21.55 15.00
C ASN A 294 -12.26 20.91 13.64
N THR A 295 -11.10 21.21 13.03
CA THR A 295 -10.66 20.60 11.77
C THR A 295 -10.62 19.08 11.87
N TYR A 296 -10.05 18.55 12.96
CA TYR A 296 -10.00 17.10 13.22
C TYR A 296 -11.40 16.47 13.21
N GLN A 297 -12.39 17.10 13.84
CA GLN A 297 -13.76 16.57 13.89
C GLN A 297 -14.46 16.63 12.52
N GLU A 298 -14.22 17.68 11.74
CA GLU A 298 -14.74 17.78 10.36
C GLU A 298 -14.14 16.70 9.46
N GLU A 299 -12.83 16.51 9.51
CA GLU A 299 -12.13 15.46 8.77
C GLU A 299 -12.55 14.06 9.21
N LEU A 300 -12.77 13.84 10.51
CA LEU A 300 -13.21 12.56 11.05
C LEU A 300 -14.59 12.19 10.48
N ALA A 301 -15.51 13.16 10.44
CA ALA A 301 -16.83 12.95 9.85
C ALA A 301 -16.76 12.64 8.35
N ALA A 302 -15.84 13.25 7.60
CA ALA A 302 -15.62 12.93 6.19
C ALA A 302 -15.04 11.51 5.99
N MET A 303 -14.18 11.06 6.89
CA MET A 303 -13.55 9.74 6.81
C MET A 303 -14.48 8.58 7.15
N ASP A 304 -15.52 8.79 7.95
CA ASP A 304 -16.45 7.72 8.36
C ASP A 304 -17.06 6.97 7.16
N GLU A 305 -17.42 7.69 6.08
CA GLU A 305 -17.94 7.09 4.85
C GLU A 305 -16.88 6.25 4.13
N PHE A 306 -15.66 6.78 4.01
CA PHE A 306 -14.53 6.06 3.41
C PHE A 306 -14.25 4.74 4.15
N VAL A 307 -14.13 4.80 5.47
CA VAL A 307 -13.89 3.63 6.33
C VAL A 307 -15.05 2.64 6.23
N GLY A 308 -16.29 3.11 6.21
CA GLY A 308 -17.48 2.29 6.00
C GLY A 308 -17.51 1.58 4.64
N GLY A 309 -16.87 2.16 3.62
CA GLY A 309 -16.73 1.59 2.28
C GLY A 309 -15.64 0.51 2.14
N LEU A 310 -14.67 0.45 3.05
CA LEU A 310 -13.49 -0.42 2.93
C LEU A 310 -13.80 -1.92 2.76
N PRO A 311 -14.81 -2.54 3.39
CA PRO A 311 -15.14 -3.94 3.11
C PRO A 311 -15.48 -4.19 1.64
N ARG A 312 -16.12 -3.22 0.98
CA ARG A 312 -16.47 -3.29 -0.45
C ARG A 312 -15.24 -3.02 -1.32
N ALA A 313 -14.43 -2.02 -0.95
CA ALA A 313 -13.18 -1.73 -1.64
C ALA A 313 -12.21 -2.93 -1.60
N ALA A 314 -12.03 -3.55 -0.44
CA ALA A 314 -11.22 -4.76 -0.27
C ALA A 314 -11.76 -5.93 -1.10
N ARG A 315 -13.10 -6.12 -1.13
CA ARG A 315 -13.72 -7.11 -2.01
C ARG A 315 -13.46 -6.83 -3.48
N ALA A 316 -13.54 -5.58 -3.94
CA ALA A 316 -13.18 -5.23 -5.31
C ALA A 316 -11.73 -5.63 -5.64
N LEU A 317 -10.78 -5.24 -4.79
CA LEU A 317 -9.35 -5.54 -4.96
C LEU A 317 -9.04 -7.05 -4.98
N ALA A 318 -9.84 -7.86 -4.30
CA ALA A 318 -9.73 -9.32 -4.28
C ALA A 318 -10.33 -9.99 -5.53
N HIS A 319 -11.12 -9.29 -6.34
CA HIS A 319 -11.95 -9.87 -7.41
C HIS A 319 -11.62 -9.40 -8.83
N ILE A 320 -10.77 -8.39 -8.99
CA ILE A 320 -10.36 -7.91 -10.32
C ILE A 320 -8.85 -7.76 -10.36
N PRO A 321 -8.13 -8.18 -11.40
CA PRO A 321 -6.71 -7.88 -11.52
C PRO A 321 -6.49 -6.36 -11.51
N ASN A 322 -5.65 -5.88 -10.59
CA ASN A 322 -5.39 -4.46 -10.45
C ASN A 322 -3.90 -4.16 -10.61
N TYR A 323 -3.63 -3.18 -11.47
CA TYR A 323 -2.31 -2.71 -11.84
C TYR A 323 -2.20 -1.24 -11.47
N MET A 324 -1.10 -0.86 -10.82
CA MET A 324 -0.93 0.47 -10.26
C MET A 324 0.35 1.15 -10.75
N ILE A 325 0.34 2.47 -10.83
CA ILE A 325 1.55 3.29 -10.91
C ILE A 325 1.34 4.47 -9.94
N PHE A 326 2.36 4.83 -9.14
CA PHE A 326 2.27 5.98 -8.24
C PHE A 326 2.20 7.29 -9.03
N ASP A 327 1.73 8.35 -8.39
CA ASP A 327 1.88 9.73 -8.82
C ASP A 327 2.49 10.57 -7.68
N ASP A 328 2.51 11.89 -7.81
CA ASP A 328 3.17 12.79 -6.87
C ASP A 328 2.64 12.65 -5.43
N HIS A 329 1.33 12.63 -5.18
CA HIS A 329 0.80 12.53 -3.81
C HIS A 329 1.08 11.18 -3.12
N ASP A 330 1.47 10.12 -3.84
CA ASP A 330 1.99 8.91 -3.18
C ASP A 330 3.34 9.18 -2.46
N ILE A 331 4.05 10.26 -2.83
CA ILE A 331 5.36 10.67 -2.31
C ILE A 331 5.29 12.07 -1.65
N THR A 332 5.08 13.11 -2.46
CA THR A 332 4.88 14.52 -2.10
C THR A 332 4.42 15.32 -3.33
N ASP A 333 3.56 16.32 -3.14
CA ASP A 333 3.15 17.30 -4.16
C ASP A 333 4.37 17.90 -4.90
N ASP A 334 4.21 18.16 -6.20
CA ASP A 334 5.27 18.66 -7.10
C ASP A 334 6.54 17.76 -7.14
N TRP A 335 6.44 16.46 -6.84
CA TRP A 335 7.59 15.55 -6.86
C TRP A 335 8.28 15.48 -8.23
N ASN A 336 9.61 15.62 -8.24
CA ASN A 336 10.46 15.69 -9.44
C ASN A 336 10.06 16.80 -10.43
N LEU A 337 9.44 17.90 -9.95
CA LEU A 337 9.02 18.99 -10.82
C LEU A 337 10.20 19.67 -11.56
N SER A 338 11.41 19.67 -10.98
CA SER A 338 12.59 20.28 -11.61
C SER A 338 13.91 19.68 -11.13
N ALA A 339 14.96 19.78 -11.95
CA ALA A 339 16.32 19.38 -11.57
C ALA A 339 16.84 20.13 -10.31
N LEU A 340 16.39 21.36 -10.08
CA LEU A 340 16.72 22.09 -8.86
C LEU A 340 16.06 21.45 -7.64
N TRP A 341 14.78 21.08 -7.75
CA TRP A 341 14.07 20.35 -6.70
C TRP A 341 14.77 19.03 -6.41
N GLU A 342 15.14 18.29 -7.45
CA GLU A 342 15.82 17.00 -7.35
C GLU A 342 17.14 17.12 -6.59
N ALA A 343 18.04 18.01 -7.02
CA ALA A 343 19.33 18.22 -6.37
C ALA A 343 19.15 18.67 -4.91
N THR A 344 18.22 19.59 -4.66
CA THR A 344 17.97 20.14 -3.32
C THR A 344 17.42 19.07 -2.36
N THR A 345 16.56 18.19 -2.86
CA THR A 345 15.91 17.13 -2.07
C THR A 345 16.86 15.97 -1.81
N TYR A 346 17.50 15.45 -2.87
CA TYR A 346 18.27 14.21 -2.77
C TYR A 346 19.65 14.41 -2.13
N GLU A 347 20.16 15.64 -2.06
CA GLU A 347 21.36 16.00 -1.28
C GLU A 347 21.05 16.22 0.22
N HIS A 348 19.81 16.53 0.60
CA HIS A 348 19.43 16.71 2.00
C HIS A 348 19.07 15.36 2.65
N PRO A 349 19.82 14.86 3.66
CA PRO A 349 19.63 13.50 4.19
C PRO A 349 18.20 13.20 4.64
N PHE A 350 17.55 14.15 5.31
CA PHE A 350 16.19 13.97 5.78
C PHE A 350 15.13 14.01 4.65
N ALA A 351 15.30 14.87 3.65
CA ALA A 351 14.36 14.97 2.54
C ALA A 351 14.47 13.71 1.65
N ARG A 352 15.71 13.27 1.39
CA ARG A 352 16.01 11.98 0.76
C ARG A 352 15.36 10.81 1.50
N ARG A 353 15.41 10.78 2.84
CA ARG A 353 14.77 9.73 3.66
C ARG A 353 13.25 9.72 3.46
N ILE A 354 12.58 10.86 3.51
CA ILE A 354 11.12 10.97 3.31
C ILE A 354 10.71 10.39 1.95
N VAL A 355 11.35 10.85 0.87
CA VAL A 355 11.06 10.35 -0.49
C VAL A 355 11.38 8.86 -0.61
N GLY A 356 12.54 8.44 -0.12
CA GLY A 356 12.96 7.04 -0.17
C GLY A 356 12.04 6.10 0.61
N ASN A 357 11.51 6.53 1.75
CA ASN A 357 10.52 5.77 2.50
C ASN A 357 9.25 5.54 1.70
N ALA A 358 8.76 6.58 1.02
CA ALA A 358 7.60 6.47 0.17
C ALA A 358 7.86 5.56 -1.06
N LEU A 359 9.06 5.61 -1.65
CA LEU A 359 9.48 4.69 -2.71
C LEU A 359 9.56 3.23 -2.26
N ILE A 360 10.11 2.96 -1.06
CA ILE A 360 10.15 1.61 -0.47
C ILE A 360 8.72 1.10 -0.29
N ALA A 361 7.85 1.91 0.31
CA ALA A 361 6.46 1.53 0.53
C ALA A 361 5.72 1.29 -0.79
N TYR A 362 5.95 2.12 -1.81
CA TYR A 362 5.38 1.90 -3.14
C TYR A 362 5.86 0.58 -3.76
N LEU A 363 7.18 0.29 -3.73
CA LEU A 363 7.71 -0.98 -4.22
C LEU A 363 6.94 -2.13 -3.58
N LEU A 364 6.85 -2.13 -2.24
CA LEU A 364 6.28 -3.21 -1.46
C LEU A 364 4.76 -3.34 -1.64
N CYS A 365 4.04 -2.23 -1.80
CA CYS A 365 2.57 -2.21 -1.79
C CYS A 365 1.96 -2.24 -3.19
N GLN A 366 2.63 -1.64 -4.19
CA GLN A 366 2.05 -1.42 -5.51
C GLN A 366 2.95 -1.98 -6.62
N GLY A 367 4.18 -1.48 -6.76
CA GLY A 367 5.03 -1.69 -7.93
C GLY A 367 5.43 -3.15 -8.14
N TRP A 368 5.86 -3.82 -7.08
CA TRP A 368 6.35 -5.19 -7.13
C TRP A 368 5.30 -6.19 -7.63
N GLY A 369 4.03 -5.97 -7.28
CA GLY A 369 2.93 -6.82 -7.72
C GLY A 369 2.60 -6.73 -9.22
N ASN A 370 2.99 -5.65 -9.91
CA ASN A 370 2.71 -5.48 -11.35
C ASN A 370 3.62 -6.34 -12.23
N ASN A 371 4.89 -6.43 -11.84
CA ASN A 371 5.97 -7.10 -12.57
C ASN A 371 7.08 -7.55 -11.61
N PRO A 372 6.94 -8.70 -10.93
CA PRO A 372 7.89 -9.11 -9.89
C PRO A 372 9.34 -9.23 -10.37
N GLU A 373 9.56 -9.62 -11.62
CA GLU A 373 10.90 -9.85 -12.20
C GLU A 373 11.69 -8.56 -12.42
N ALA A 374 11.03 -7.40 -12.51
CA ALA A 374 11.74 -6.12 -12.62
C ALA A 374 12.53 -5.77 -11.34
N PHE A 375 12.23 -6.41 -10.21
CA PHE A 375 12.80 -6.10 -8.91
C PHE A 375 13.79 -7.15 -8.42
N ASP A 376 14.17 -8.14 -9.25
CA ASP A 376 15.08 -9.23 -8.85
C ASP A 376 16.42 -8.70 -8.28
N ASP A 377 16.92 -7.58 -8.81
CA ASP A 377 18.17 -6.95 -8.35
C ASP A 377 17.99 -6.10 -7.07
N ILE A 378 16.77 -5.63 -6.78
CA ILE A 378 16.44 -4.79 -5.62
C ILE A 378 16.01 -5.63 -4.41
N LEU A 379 15.40 -6.80 -4.65
CA LEU A 379 14.88 -7.66 -3.59
C LEU A 379 15.92 -8.09 -2.54
N PRO A 380 17.20 -8.34 -2.87
CA PRO A 380 18.23 -8.58 -1.86
C PRO A 380 18.39 -7.43 -0.86
N SER A 381 18.37 -6.17 -1.33
CA SER A 381 18.44 -4.98 -0.45
C SER A 381 17.19 -4.87 0.44
N VAL A 382 16.00 -5.19 -0.10
CA VAL A 382 14.75 -5.27 0.69
C VAL A 382 14.83 -6.33 1.79
N GLN A 383 15.29 -7.53 1.47
CA GLN A 383 15.45 -8.61 2.45
C GLN A 383 16.49 -8.24 3.51
N ALA A 384 17.62 -7.67 3.09
CA ALA A 384 18.68 -7.22 3.98
C ALA A 384 18.17 -6.16 4.98
N LEU A 385 17.33 -5.22 4.55
CA LEU A 385 16.69 -4.24 5.43
C LEU A 385 15.71 -4.90 6.39
N SER A 386 14.84 -5.78 5.90
CA SER A 386 13.84 -6.48 6.70
C SER A 386 14.44 -7.38 7.79
N GLU A 387 15.52 -8.08 7.48
CA GLU A 387 16.26 -8.95 8.40
C GLU A 387 17.11 -8.17 9.41
N SER A 388 17.42 -6.90 9.13
CA SER A 388 18.24 -6.05 10.01
C SER A 388 17.54 -5.64 11.31
N ALA A 389 16.21 -5.67 11.31
CA ALA A 389 15.39 -5.37 12.47
C ALA A 389 15.47 -6.52 13.51
N GLY A 390 16.62 -6.58 14.19
CA GLY A 390 16.89 -7.43 15.36
C GLY A 390 16.25 -6.88 16.64
N GLN A 391 16.79 -7.26 17.81
CA GLN A 391 16.19 -7.04 19.14
C GLN A 391 15.81 -5.58 19.51
N GLU A 392 16.24 -4.57 18.75
CA GLU A 392 16.00 -3.15 19.00
C GLU A 392 14.81 -2.54 18.22
N ALA A 393 14.02 -3.34 17.49
CA ALA A 393 12.75 -2.96 16.84
C ALA A 393 12.83 -1.80 15.82
N GLY A 394 14.02 -1.47 15.29
CA GLY A 394 14.22 -0.47 14.24
C GLY A 394 15.03 -0.98 13.04
N TYR A 395 14.96 -0.26 11.93
CA TYR A 395 15.75 -0.52 10.73
C TYR A 395 17.22 -0.13 10.90
N ASP A 396 18.14 -0.91 10.31
CA ASP A 396 19.54 -0.48 10.16
C ASP A 396 19.62 0.72 9.19
N PRO A 397 20.10 1.90 9.64
CA PRO A 397 20.09 3.10 8.80
C PRO A 397 20.94 2.97 7.53
N SER A 398 22.05 2.22 7.58
CA SER A 398 22.95 2.07 6.43
C SER A 398 22.33 1.18 5.35
N ARG A 399 21.59 0.14 5.77
CA ARG A 399 20.85 -0.72 4.85
C ARG A 399 19.64 0.01 4.25
N GLN A 400 18.98 0.85 5.04
CA GLN A 400 17.90 1.68 4.55
C GLN A 400 18.40 2.70 3.52
N ASP A 401 19.53 3.36 3.79
CA ASP A 401 20.19 4.27 2.83
C ASP A 401 20.57 3.54 1.54
N THR A 402 21.16 2.35 1.65
CA THR A 402 21.53 1.54 0.46
C THR A 402 20.30 1.25 -0.41
N LEU A 403 19.18 0.81 0.21
CA LEU A 403 17.95 0.53 -0.54
C LEU A 403 17.37 1.81 -1.18
N ILE A 404 17.42 2.94 -0.48
CA ILE A 404 16.96 4.23 -1.04
C ILE A 404 17.84 4.65 -2.21
N ASP A 405 19.16 4.48 -2.12
CA ASP A 405 20.10 4.77 -3.20
C ASP A 405 19.81 3.92 -4.44
N ASP A 406 19.56 2.62 -4.25
CA ASP A 406 19.18 1.70 -5.32
C ASP A 406 17.85 2.13 -5.98
N LEU A 407 16.85 2.54 -5.19
CA LEU A 407 15.52 2.93 -5.67
C LEU A 407 15.51 4.27 -6.40
N LEU A 408 16.33 5.23 -5.96
CA LEU A 408 16.43 6.53 -6.65
C LEU A 408 17.10 6.41 -8.03
N GLN A 409 17.82 5.32 -8.30
CA GLN A 409 18.40 5.00 -9.61
C GLN A 409 17.54 4.01 -10.42
N PHE A 410 16.42 3.54 -9.87
CA PHE A 410 15.62 2.49 -10.48
C PHE A 410 14.67 3.06 -11.54
N GLU A 411 14.87 2.65 -12.80
CA GLU A 411 14.09 3.15 -13.96
C GLU A 411 13.01 2.15 -14.44
N SER A 412 12.90 0.99 -13.80
CA SER A 412 12.02 -0.12 -14.26
C SER A 412 10.64 -0.13 -13.59
N TRP A 413 10.11 1.04 -13.23
CA TRP A 413 8.75 1.20 -12.69
C TRP A 413 7.65 0.97 -13.73
N HIS A 414 7.98 1.18 -15.01
CA HIS A 414 7.09 0.94 -16.14
C HIS A 414 6.77 -0.55 -16.31
N TYR A 415 5.62 -0.85 -16.93
CA TYR A 415 5.26 -2.24 -17.23
C TYR A 415 4.41 -2.37 -18.49
N THR A 416 4.46 -3.56 -19.08
CA THR A 416 3.69 -3.91 -20.28
C THR A 416 2.83 -5.13 -20.01
N LEU A 417 1.53 -5.00 -20.28
CA LEU A 417 0.58 -6.11 -20.20
C LEU A 417 0.39 -6.69 -21.60
N LYS A 418 0.62 -8.00 -21.75
CA LYS A 418 0.44 -8.74 -23.01
C LYS A 418 -1.05 -9.02 -23.31
N THR A 419 -1.91 -8.05 -23.03
CA THR A 419 -3.34 -8.06 -23.30
C THR A 419 -3.64 -7.77 -24.78
N SER A 420 -4.91 -7.85 -25.17
CA SER A 420 -5.38 -7.46 -26.50
C SER A 420 -6.53 -6.43 -26.37
N PRO A 421 -6.33 -5.14 -26.74
CA PRO A 421 -5.06 -4.54 -27.15
C PRO A 421 -4.00 -4.57 -26.04
N ARG A 422 -2.73 -4.45 -26.44
CA ARG A 422 -1.60 -4.37 -25.52
C ARG A 422 -1.69 -3.07 -24.72
N ILE A 423 -1.45 -3.16 -23.41
CA ILE A 423 -1.30 -1.99 -22.54
C ILE A 423 0.18 -1.79 -22.24
N VAL A 424 0.65 -0.54 -22.39
CA VAL A 424 1.98 -0.10 -21.97
C VAL A 424 1.77 1.05 -21.01
N VAL A 425 2.24 0.91 -19.77
CA VAL A 425 2.26 1.97 -18.76
C VAL A 425 3.69 2.44 -18.63
N LEU A 426 3.90 3.73 -18.88
CA LEU A 426 5.22 4.34 -18.86
C LEU A 426 5.37 5.15 -17.57
N ASP A 427 6.50 4.98 -16.91
CA ASP A 427 7.00 5.98 -15.98
C ASP A 427 7.76 7.02 -16.81
N SER A 428 7.16 8.19 -17.02
CA SER A 428 7.71 9.26 -17.85
C SER A 428 8.09 10.49 -17.04
N ARG A 429 8.20 10.35 -15.71
CA ARG A 429 8.72 11.44 -14.88
C ARG A 429 10.21 11.57 -15.13
N THR A 430 10.62 12.80 -15.40
CA THR A 430 12.01 13.17 -15.73
C THR A 430 12.78 13.59 -14.52
#